data_AF-A0A813AM02-F1
#
_entry.id   AF-A0A813AM02-F1
#
_cell.length_a   1.000
_cell.length_b   1.000
_cell.length_c   1.000
_cell.angle_alpha   90.00
_cell.angle_beta   90.00
_cell.angle_gamma   90.00
#
_symmetry.space_group_name_H-M   'P 1'
#
loop_
_entity.id
_entity.type
_entity.pdbx_description
1 polymer ?
#
loop_
_entity_poly.entity_id
_entity_poly.type
_entity_poly.pdbx_seq_one_letter_code
_entity_poly.pdbx_strand_id
1 'polypeptide(L)'
;MGSELANYGEYSGAPSTEETFVYAKTLLSLMMKYKHPDGKFLIIGGGIANFTDVAATFTGLIKALQEYADDIKEHKIKILIRRAGPNYLEGLRKVKAASDKLGLGIKVYGPETHITAVIPMALGKIDPLPEPDLSAPCGPPVRKMIDLKGKKPTPKGHPPAPAGTKHTLVTATPETTSIVYGMQNRAVQGMLDFDFMCKRKKPSVDAMVFPFSGNHYVKFYWGTEEVLMPVYTTTKEAVQKHSNASVFVNFASFRSVHETSMEAMNYSSLKTIAIIAEGVPEQQTRDIIKVAEKKGVGIIGPATVGGIKPGCLRIGNTGGMLQP
;
A
#
# COMPACT_ATOMS: atom_id res chain seq x y z
N MET A 1 -13.58 6.71 -27.45
CA MET A 1 -13.38 7.04 -26.02
C MET A 1 -11.94 6.79 -25.56
N GLY A 2 -11.29 5.70 -25.95
CA GLY A 2 -9.85 5.55 -25.68
C GLY A 2 -8.96 6.60 -26.36
N SER A 3 -9.45 7.24 -27.43
CA SER A 3 -8.74 8.29 -28.18
C SER A 3 -8.47 9.58 -27.39
N GLU A 4 -9.25 9.88 -26.34
CA GLU A 4 -9.10 11.08 -25.50
C GLU A 4 -8.21 10.82 -24.26
N LEU A 5 -7.75 9.58 -24.05
CA LEU A 5 -6.87 9.25 -22.94
C LEU A 5 -5.46 9.76 -23.24
N ALA A 6 -5.05 10.82 -22.55
CA ALA A 6 -3.78 11.50 -22.82
C ALA A 6 -2.55 10.74 -22.29
N ASN A 7 -2.68 9.99 -21.19
CA ASN A 7 -1.56 9.29 -20.58
C ASN A 7 -1.99 8.05 -19.79
N TYR A 8 -1.00 7.18 -19.55
CA TYR A 8 -1.03 6.16 -18.52
C TYR A 8 0.20 6.36 -17.63
N GLY A 9 -0.01 6.45 -16.33
CA GLY A 9 1.06 6.64 -15.36
C GLY A 9 0.52 6.51 -13.95
N GLU A 10 1.42 6.18 -13.02
CA GLU A 10 1.10 6.10 -11.61
C GLU A 10 2.24 6.65 -10.77
N TYR A 11 1.92 6.98 -9.52
CA TYR A 11 2.91 7.09 -8.46
C TYR A 11 2.46 6.17 -7.31
N SER A 12 3.38 5.36 -6.83
CA SER A 12 3.19 4.36 -5.79
C SER A 12 4.43 4.32 -4.89
N GLY A 13 4.48 3.43 -3.89
CA GLY A 13 5.68 3.32 -3.03
C GLY A 13 5.88 4.44 -1.99
N ALA A 14 4.85 5.25 -1.72
CA ALA A 14 4.88 6.36 -0.75
C ALA A 14 5.92 7.45 -1.06
N PRO A 15 5.76 8.17 -2.20
CA PRO A 15 6.65 9.26 -2.56
C PRO A 15 6.54 10.41 -1.57
N SER A 16 7.61 11.19 -1.48
CA SER A 16 7.70 12.43 -0.73
C SER A 16 6.83 13.55 -1.33
N THR A 17 6.65 14.60 -0.54
CA THR A 17 6.03 15.85 -0.99
C THR A 17 6.69 16.41 -2.25
N GLU A 18 8.03 16.37 -2.32
CA GLU A 18 8.78 16.95 -3.42
C GLU A 18 8.67 16.12 -4.70
N GLU A 19 8.79 14.79 -4.59
CA GLU A 19 8.57 13.89 -5.73
C GLU A 19 7.15 14.03 -6.28
N THR A 20 6.15 14.13 -5.38
CA THR A 20 4.75 14.33 -5.80
C THR A 20 4.55 15.68 -6.48
N PHE A 21 5.21 16.73 -5.98
CA PHE A 21 5.17 18.06 -6.59
C PHE A 21 5.77 18.04 -8.01
N VAL A 22 6.96 17.50 -8.19
CA VAL A 22 7.62 17.41 -9.51
C VAL A 22 6.80 16.57 -10.50
N TYR A 23 6.23 15.46 -10.03
CA TYR A 23 5.34 14.62 -10.84
C TYR A 23 4.08 15.39 -11.28
N ALA A 24 3.38 16.04 -10.35
CA ALA A 24 2.18 16.82 -10.63
C ALA A 24 2.47 18.00 -11.56
N LYS A 25 3.55 18.73 -11.32
CA LYS A 25 4.03 19.82 -12.18
C LYS A 25 4.29 19.36 -13.61
N THR A 26 4.93 18.20 -13.78
CA THR A 26 5.19 17.63 -15.10
C THR A 26 3.88 17.33 -15.83
N LEU A 27 2.90 16.69 -15.17
CA LEU A 27 1.60 16.41 -15.79
C LEU A 27 0.83 17.68 -16.17
N LEU A 28 0.81 18.68 -15.27
CA LEU A 28 0.16 19.97 -15.54
C LEU A 28 0.81 20.66 -16.74
N SER A 29 2.15 20.69 -16.81
CA SER A 29 2.88 21.26 -17.95
C SER A 29 2.55 20.57 -19.28
N LEU A 30 2.40 19.23 -19.28
CA LEU A 30 2.08 18.47 -20.48
C LEU A 30 0.63 18.72 -20.94
N MET A 31 -0.32 18.73 -20.00
CA MET A 31 -1.72 18.94 -20.35
C MET A 31 -2.03 20.39 -20.78
N MET A 32 -1.14 21.33 -20.53
CA MET A 32 -1.30 22.74 -20.91
C MET A 32 -0.61 23.11 -22.23
N LYS A 33 0.06 22.17 -22.92
CA LYS A 33 0.70 22.48 -24.23
C LYS A 33 -0.26 22.98 -25.31
N TYR A 34 -1.51 22.52 -25.28
CA TYR A 34 -2.55 22.88 -26.26
C TYR A 34 -3.89 23.06 -25.56
N LYS A 35 -4.73 23.97 -26.05
CA LYS A 35 -6.13 24.09 -25.60
C LYS A 35 -7.00 23.04 -26.28
N HIS A 36 -8.04 22.61 -25.57
CA HIS A 36 -9.10 21.76 -26.13
C HIS A 36 -10.42 22.54 -26.06
N PRO A 37 -11.26 22.54 -27.11
CA PRO A 37 -12.49 23.35 -27.16
C PRO A 37 -13.42 23.10 -25.97
N ASP A 38 -13.53 21.84 -25.53
CA ASP A 38 -14.40 21.44 -24.42
C ASP A 38 -13.73 21.56 -23.04
N GLY A 39 -12.50 22.07 -22.99
CA GLY A 39 -11.64 21.96 -21.81
C GLY A 39 -11.09 20.54 -21.64
N LYS A 40 -10.54 20.24 -20.45
CA LYS A 40 -9.91 18.95 -20.15
C LYS A 40 -10.27 18.46 -18.76
N PHE A 41 -10.00 17.20 -18.50
CA PHE A 41 -10.17 16.59 -17.17
C PHE A 41 -8.84 16.10 -16.62
N LEU A 42 -8.60 16.36 -15.34
CA LEU A 42 -7.53 15.73 -14.56
C LEU A 42 -8.17 14.85 -13.48
N ILE A 43 -7.93 13.54 -13.58
CA ILE A 43 -8.43 12.56 -12.62
C ILE A 43 -7.31 12.16 -11.68
N ILE A 44 -7.43 12.50 -10.41
CA ILE A 44 -6.48 12.14 -9.35
C ILE A 44 -7.12 11.03 -8.52
N GLY A 45 -6.99 9.80 -9.01
CA GLY A 45 -7.61 8.62 -8.42
C GLY A 45 -6.66 7.76 -7.60
N GLY A 46 -7.23 6.82 -6.85
CA GLY A 46 -6.47 5.72 -6.27
C GLY A 46 -7.28 4.81 -5.34
N GLY A 47 -6.74 3.62 -5.14
CA GLY A 47 -7.19 2.71 -4.09
C GLY A 47 -6.99 3.29 -2.70
N ILE A 48 -7.44 2.55 -1.69
CA ILE A 48 -7.14 2.88 -0.30
C ILE A 48 -5.67 2.53 -0.07
N ALA A 49 -4.83 3.54 0.13
CA ALA A 49 -3.41 3.32 0.31
C ALA A 49 -3.13 2.60 1.63
N ASN A 50 -2.14 1.70 1.61
CA ASN A 50 -1.69 0.99 2.79
C ASN A 50 -0.74 1.85 3.63
N PHE A 51 0.28 2.46 3.02
CA PHE A 51 1.34 3.18 3.74
C PHE A 51 1.67 4.56 3.20
N THR A 52 1.15 4.93 2.03
CA THR A 52 1.34 6.28 1.48
C THR A 52 0.61 7.31 2.33
N ASP A 53 1.34 8.31 2.81
CA ASP A 53 0.76 9.47 3.48
C ASP A 53 0.05 10.37 2.45
N VAL A 54 -1.28 10.37 2.51
CA VAL A 54 -2.10 11.15 1.57
C VAL A 54 -1.96 12.65 1.84
N ALA A 55 -1.76 13.08 3.09
CA ALA A 55 -1.58 14.49 3.42
C ALA A 55 -0.25 15.04 2.89
N ALA A 56 0.84 14.26 3.01
CA ALA A 56 2.14 14.65 2.47
C ALA A 56 2.11 14.74 0.94
N THR A 57 1.61 13.71 0.26
CA THR A 57 1.49 13.69 -1.21
C THR A 57 0.59 14.81 -1.71
N PHE A 58 -0.55 15.06 -1.06
CA PHE A 58 -1.43 16.17 -1.44
C PHE A 58 -0.85 17.55 -1.15
N THR A 59 0.05 17.68 -0.18
CA THR A 59 0.81 18.92 0.01
C THR A 59 1.69 19.22 -1.22
N GLY A 60 2.30 18.19 -1.81
CA GLY A 60 3.05 18.30 -3.07
C GLY A 60 2.16 18.69 -4.26
N LEU A 61 0.98 18.08 -4.36
CA LEU A 61 -0.03 18.44 -5.36
C LEU A 61 -0.48 19.92 -5.21
N ILE A 62 -0.75 20.38 -3.99
CA ILE A 62 -1.20 21.75 -3.72
C ILE A 62 -0.15 22.77 -4.19
N LYS A 63 1.14 22.51 -3.96
CA LYS A 63 2.23 23.37 -4.49
C LYS A 63 2.12 23.50 -6.01
N ALA A 64 1.91 22.40 -6.72
CA ALA A 64 1.78 22.42 -8.19
C ALA A 64 0.49 23.15 -8.62
N LEU A 65 -0.64 22.94 -7.93
CA LEU A 65 -1.88 23.66 -8.21
C LEU A 65 -1.75 25.18 -8.01
N GLN A 66 -0.95 25.62 -7.04
CA GLN A 66 -0.68 27.03 -6.79
C GLN A 66 0.14 27.67 -7.92
N GLU A 67 1.14 26.96 -8.46
CA GLU A 67 1.96 27.45 -9.57
C GLU A 67 1.18 27.60 -10.89
N TYR A 68 0.23 26.70 -11.15
CA TYR A 68 -0.50 26.63 -12.43
C TYR A 68 -1.97 27.07 -12.33
N ALA A 69 -2.36 27.78 -11.26
CA ALA A 69 -3.77 28.07 -10.99
C ALA A 69 -4.47 28.82 -12.13
N ASP A 70 -3.79 29.80 -12.73
CA ASP A 70 -4.36 30.61 -13.81
C ASP A 70 -4.38 29.85 -15.14
N ASP A 71 -3.33 29.08 -15.44
CA ASP A 71 -3.29 28.20 -16.61
C ASP A 71 -4.39 27.13 -16.55
N ILE A 72 -4.66 26.57 -15.36
CA ILE A 72 -5.75 25.60 -15.14
C ILE A 72 -7.10 26.20 -15.55
N LYS A 73 -7.36 27.47 -15.18
CA LYS A 73 -8.59 28.18 -15.54
C LYS A 73 -8.63 28.49 -17.04
N GLU A 74 -7.53 28.98 -17.60
CA GLU A 74 -7.43 29.33 -19.01
C GLU A 74 -7.67 28.12 -19.93
N HIS A 75 -7.14 26.95 -19.54
CA HIS A 75 -7.33 25.69 -20.25
C HIS A 75 -8.64 24.97 -19.92
N LYS A 76 -9.49 25.56 -19.05
CA LYS A 76 -10.78 24.99 -18.60
C LYS A 76 -10.61 23.56 -18.06
N ILE A 77 -9.56 23.35 -17.26
CA ILE A 77 -9.24 22.03 -16.70
C ILE A 77 -10.12 21.78 -15.47
N LYS A 78 -10.92 20.71 -15.52
CA LYS A 78 -11.74 20.24 -14.40
C LYS A 78 -11.01 19.12 -13.66
N ILE A 79 -10.89 19.24 -12.34
CA ILE A 79 -10.14 18.30 -11.51
C ILE A 79 -11.09 17.52 -10.60
N LEU A 80 -11.00 16.20 -10.64
CA LEU A 80 -11.74 15.30 -9.76
C LEU A 80 -10.77 14.41 -9.00
N ILE A 81 -10.93 14.34 -7.69
CA ILE A 81 -10.05 13.60 -6.79
C ILE A 81 -10.86 12.53 -6.06
N ARG A 82 -10.36 11.28 -6.07
CA ARG A 82 -10.84 10.21 -5.20
C ARG A 82 -9.66 9.53 -4.52
N ARG A 83 -9.50 9.71 -3.21
CA ARG A 83 -8.37 9.12 -2.48
C ARG A 83 -8.71 8.72 -1.04
N ALA A 84 -8.02 7.69 -0.56
CA ALA A 84 -8.11 7.18 0.80
C ALA A 84 -6.76 6.58 1.22
N GLY A 85 -6.55 6.38 2.53
CA GLY A 85 -5.30 5.86 3.11
C GLY A 85 -4.88 6.63 4.37
N PRO A 86 -3.66 6.43 4.87
CA PRO A 86 -3.11 7.22 5.98
C PRO A 86 -3.28 8.73 5.75
N ASN A 87 -3.81 9.44 6.75
CA ASN A 87 -4.00 10.90 6.75
C ASN A 87 -4.86 11.45 5.60
N TYR A 88 -5.72 10.63 4.98
CA TYR A 88 -6.51 11.06 3.82
C TYR A 88 -7.46 12.22 4.10
N LEU A 89 -8.09 12.25 5.28
CA LEU A 89 -9.06 13.29 5.63
C LEU A 89 -8.40 14.67 5.67
N GLU A 90 -7.22 14.75 6.30
CA GLU A 90 -6.40 15.96 6.30
C GLU A 90 -5.97 16.35 4.89
N GLY A 91 -5.51 15.38 4.09
CA GLY A 91 -5.17 15.61 2.68
C GLY A 91 -6.32 16.21 1.88
N LEU A 92 -7.51 15.60 1.94
CA LEU A 92 -8.70 16.06 1.22
C LEU A 92 -9.12 17.45 1.68
N ARG A 93 -9.10 17.74 2.99
CA ARG A 93 -9.38 19.09 3.54
C ARG A 93 -8.41 20.13 2.99
N LYS A 94 -7.11 19.83 3.00
CA LYS A 94 -6.06 20.73 2.50
C LYS A 94 -6.27 21.06 1.02
N VAL A 95 -6.56 20.06 0.19
CA VAL A 95 -6.80 20.28 -1.24
C VAL A 95 -8.09 21.05 -1.47
N LYS A 96 -9.16 20.77 -0.71
CA LYS A 96 -10.41 21.52 -0.82
C LYS A 96 -10.21 23.00 -0.49
N ALA A 97 -9.56 23.29 0.65
CA ALA A 97 -9.24 24.66 1.04
C ALA A 97 -8.36 25.39 0.00
N ALA A 98 -7.37 24.69 -0.58
CA ALA A 98 -6.54 25.25 -1.64
C ALA A 98 -7.35 25.51 -2.92
N SER A 99 -8.23 24.58 -3.31
CA SER A 99 -9.14 24.74 -4.44
C SER A 99 -10.03 25.97 -4.30
N ASP A 100 -10.62 26.16 -3.11
CA ASP A 100 -11.53 27.27 -2.85
C ASP A 100 -10.76 28.61 -2.88
N LYS A 101 -9.56 28.66 -2.28
CA LYS A 101 -8.68 29.84 -2.34
C LYS A 101 -8.25 30.20 -3.78
N LEU A 102 -7.95 29.19 -4.59
CA LEU A 102 -7.47 29.38 -5.97
C LEU A 102 -8.61 29.54 -6.98
N GLY A 103 -9.87 29.25 -6.59
CA GLY A 103 -11.02 29.29 -7.48
C GLY A 103 -11.02 28.18 -8.54
N LEU A 104 -10.50 27.00 -8.22
CA LEU A 104 -10.34 25.88 -9.18
C LEU A 104 -11.55 24.94 -9.26
N GLY A 105 -12.48 25.02 -8.29
CA GLY A 105 -13.70 24.20 -8.28
C GLY A 105 -13.45 22.70 -8.23
N ILE A 106 -12.35 22.26 -7.62
CA ILE A 106 -11.96 20.84 -7.51
C ILE A 106 -13.03 20.07 -6.72
N LYS A 107 -13.42 18.91 -7.27
CA LYS A 107 -14.31 17.97 -6.60
C LYS A 107 -13.51 16.89 -5.89
N VAL A 108 -13.75 16.70 -4.60
CA VAL A 108 -13.01 15.77 -3.75
C VAL A 108 -13.92 14.68 -3.20
N TYR A 109 -13.44 13.44 -3.22
CA TYR A 109 -14.17 12.25 -2.79
C TYR A 109 -13.28 11.32 -1.97
N GLY A 110 -13.86 10.69 -0.95
CA GLY A 110 -13.17 9.83 0.01
C GLY A 110 -13.42 8.33 -0.20
N PRO A 111 -13.23 7.51 0.85
CA PRO A 111 -13.44 6.06 0.81
C PRO A 111 -14.89 5.65 0.57
N GLU A 112 -15.85 6.50 0.95
CA GLU A 112 -17.29 6.29 0.77
C GLU A 112 -17.70 6.23 -0.71
N THR A 113 -16.94 6.90 -1.57
CA THR A 113 -17.17 6.92 -3.02
C THR A 113 -16.41 5.78 -3.69
N HIS A 114 -17.07 5.04 -4.60
CA HIS A 114 -16.42 3.96 -5.35
C HIS A 114 -15.23 4.48 -6.15
N ILE A 115 -14.12 3.73 -6.18
CA ILE A 115 -12.83 4.19 -6.74
C ILE A 115 -12.94 4.77 -8.15
N THR A 116 -13.71 4.13 -9.03
CA THR A 116 -13.87 4.56 -10.42
C THR A 116 -15.02 5.53 -10.65
N ALA A 117 -15.83 5.87 -9.63
CA ALA A 117 -17.04 6.68 -9.83
C ALA A 117 -16.74 8.08 -10.38
N VAL A 118 -15.55 8.62 -10.12
CA VAL A 118 -15.11 9.92 -10.67
C VAL A 118 -14.97 9.94 -12.18
N ILE A 119 -14.76 8.78 -12.83
CA ILE A 119 -14.59 8.70 -14.28
C ILE A 119 -15.93 8.93 -15.02
N PRO A 120 -17.02 8.17 -14.78
CA PRO A 120 -18.29 8.44 -15.42
C PRO A 120 -18.87 9.80 -15.02
N MET A 121 -18.56 10.33 -13.82
CA MET A 121 -18.91 11.72 -13.45
C MET A 121 -18.21 12.73 -14.36
N ALA A 122 -16.89 12.60 -14.55
CA ALA A 122 -16.12 13.47 -15.43
C ALA A 122 -16.60 13.41 -16.89
N LEU A 123 -16.99 12.22 -17.35
CA LEU A 123 -17.49 11.99 -18.71
C LEU A 123 -18.97 12.36 -18.90
N GLY A 124 -19.65 12.88 -17.87
CA GLY A 124 -21.07 13.24 -17.91
C GLY A 124 -22.00 12.04 -18.18
N LYS A 125 -21.57 10.83 -17.79
CA LYS A 125 -22.34 9.59 -17.94
C LYS A 125 -23.27 9.31 -16.77
N ILE A 126 -22.97 9.91 -15.62
CA ILE A 126 -23.81 9.89 -14.43
C ILE A 126 -23.87 11.30 -13.84
N ASP A 127 -24.91 11.56 -13.07
CA ASP A 127 -25.02 12.80 -12.33
C ASP A 127 -23.89 12.92 -11.31
N PRO A 128 -23.37 14.14 -11.06
CA PRO A 128 -22.36 14.38 -10.04
C PRO A 128 -22.86 13.93 -8.67
N LEU A 129 -22.08 13.07 -8.02
CA LEU A 129 -22.32 12.68 -6.63
C LEU A 129 -22.05 13.87 -5.70
N PRO A 130 -22.80 14.00 -4.59
CA PRO A 130 -22.55 15.03 -3.59
C PRO A 130 -21.14 14.89 -3.02
N GLU A 131 -20.46 16.01 -2.79
CA GLU A 131 -19.18 16.01 -2.09
C GLU A 131 -19.39 15.56 -0.63
N PRO A 132 -18.51 14.70 -0.08
CA PRO A 132 -18.66 14.18 1.27
C PRO A 132 -18.43 15.28 2.31
N ASP A 133 -19.03 15.12 3.48
CA ASP A 133 -18.65 15.91 4.65
C ASP A 133 -17.24 15.51 5.11
N LEU A 134 -16.31 16.46 5.03
CA LEU A 134 -14.93 16.25 5.45
C LEU A 134 -14.73 16.57 6.94
N SER A 135 -15.76 16.83 7.74
CA SER A 135 -15.65 17.14 9.18
C SER A 135 -15.17 15.95 10.03
N ALA A 136 -15.43 14.72 9.60
CA ALA A 136 -15.06 13.49 10.28
C ALA A 136 -14.67 12.38 9.29
N PRO A 137 -13.94 11.34 9.73
CA PRO A 137 -13.70 10.16 8.91
C PRO A 137 -15.03 9.52 8.52
N CYS A 138 -15.18 9.08 7.27
CA CYS A 138 -16.36 8.33 6.88
C CYS A 138 -16.35 6.94 7.54
N GLY A 139 -17.53 6.41 7.89
CA GLY A 139 -17.68 5.02 8.30
C GLY A 139 -17.23 4.05 7.20
N PRO A 140 -17.04 2.75 7.53
CA PRO A 140 -16.65 1.76 6.53
C PRO A 140 -17.65 1.76 5.35
N PRO A 141 -17.19 1.62 4.10
CA PRO A 141 -18.07 1.64 2.94
C PRO A 141 -19.18 0.59 3.12
N VAL A 142 -20.42 0.98 2.83
CA VAL A 142 -21.57 0.08 2.90
C VAL A 142 -21.39 -1.03 1.86
N ARG A 143 -20.89 -2.17 2.29
CA ARG A 143 -20.75 -3.36 1.45
C ARG A 143 -22.13 -3.97 1.27
N LYS A 144 -22.79 -3.67 0.15
CA LYS A 144 -23.88 -4.52 -0.32
C LYS A 144 -23.25 -5.82 -0.82
N MET A 145 -23.52 -6.94 -0.14
CA MET A 145 -23.24 -8.25 -0.71
C MET A 145 -23.95 -8.33 -2.06
N ILE A 146 -23.25 -8.79 -3.09
CA ILE A 146 -23.89 -9.20 -4.32
C ILE A 146 -24.76 -10.40 -3.95
N ASP A 147 -26.07 -10.23 -4.06
CA ASP A 147 -27.03 -11.30 -3.80
C ASP A 147 -26.83 -12.35 -4.91
N LEU A 148 -26.10 -13.42 -4.61
CA LEU A 148 -25.84 -14.52 -5.54
C LEU A 148 -27.11 -15.38 -5.70
N LYS A 149 -28.23 -14.76 -6.09
CA LYS A 149 -29.42 -15.46 -6.59
C LYS A 149 -29.21 -15.78 -8.06
N GLY A 150 -28.27 -16.67 -8.32
CA GLY A 150 -28.02 -17.27 -9.62
C GLY A 150 -27.56 -18.71 -9.39
N LYS A 151 -28.10 -19.66 -10.17
CA LYS A 151 -27.61 -21.05 -10.24
C LYS A 151 -26.09 -21.05 -10.13
N LYS A 152 -25.53 -21.85 -9.21
CA LYS A 152 -24.08 -22.15 -9.18
C LYS A 152 -23.63 -22.34 -10.64
N PRO A 153 -22.72 -21.51 -11.17
CA PRO A 153 -22.25 -21.72 -12.52
C PRO A 153 -21.64 -23.11 -12.55
N THR A 154 -22.20 -24.00 -13.37
CA THR A 154 -21.52 -25.23 -13.77
C THR A 154 -20.12 -24.83 -14.22
N PRO A 155 -19.05 -25.46 -13.69
CA PRO A 155 -17.68 -25.04 -13.94
C PRO A 155 -17.37 -25.21 -15.43
N LYS A 156 -17.60 -24.16 -16.22
CA LYS A 156 -17.00 -24.05 -17.54
C LYS A 156 -15.54 -23.77 -17.28
N GLY A 157 -14.70 -24.74 -17.67
CA GLY A 157 -13.27 -24.80 -17.39
C GLY A 157 -12.66 -23.41 -17.42
N HIS A 158 -12.29 -22.93 -16.24
CA HIS A 158 -11.30 -21.87 -16.17
C HIS A 158 -10.08 -22.36 -16.94
N PRO A 159 -9.40 -21.48 -17.70
CA PRO A 159 -8.02 -21.77 -18.09
C PRO A 159 -7.31 -22.27 -16.84
N PRO A 160 -6.58 -23.40 -16.91
CA PRO A 160 -5.86 -23.89 -15.74
C PRO A 160 -5.08 -22.71 -15.18
N ALA A 161 -5.23 -22.46 -13.87
CA ALA A 161 -4.36 -21.53 -13.19
C ALA A 161 -2.92 -21.81 -13.64
N PRO A 162 -2.09 -20.79 -13.90
CA PRO A 162 -0.68 -21.00 -14.22
C PRO A 162 -0.15 -22.05 -13.25
N ALA A 163 0.46 -23.12 -13.77
CA ALA A 163 0.79 -24.32 -13.01
C ALA A 163 1.22 -23.93 -11.59
N GLY A 164 0.37 -24.24 -10.60
CA GLY A 164 0.51 -23.73 -9.24
C GLY A 164 1.95 -23.95 -8.80
N THR A 165 2.59 -22.89 -8.28
CA THR A 165 3.94 -23.00 -7.77
C THR A 165 4.00 -24.15 -6.77
N LYS A 166 5.07 -24.96 -6.82
CA LYS A 166 5.20 -26.17 -5.98
C LYS A 166 5.33 -25.87 -4.49
N HIS A 167 5.47 -24.59 -4.10
CA HIS A 167 5.64 -24.18 -2.73
C HIS A 167 4.31 -23.79 -2.09
N THR A 168 4.04 -24.33 -0.91
CA THR A 168 2.83 -24.03 -0.13
C THR A 168 3.15 -22.92 0.86
N LEU A 169 2.40 -21.81 0.79
CA LEU A 169 2.45 -20.78 1.83
C LEU A 169 1.97 -21.37 3.16
N VAL A 170 2.63 -21.03 4.27
CA VAL A 170 2.12 -21.41 5.58
C VAL A 170 0.80 -20.70 5.80
N THR A 171 -0.23 -21.48 6.13
CA THR A 171 -1.51 -20.92 6.53
C THR A 171 -1.32 -20.25 7.89
N ALA A 172 -1.27 -18.92 7.91
CA ALA A 172 -1.08 -18.17 9.15
C ALA A 172 -2.16 -18.53 10.19
N THR A 173 -1.76 -18.74 11.42
CA THR A 173 -2.62 -18.96 12.60
C THR A 173 -2.39 -17.83 13.62
N PRO A 174 -3.22 -17.71 14.66
CA PRO A 174 -3.00 -16.75 15.75
C PRO A 174 -1.68 -16.95 16.51
N GLU A 175 -1.02 -18.09 16.35
CA GLU A 175 0.27 -18.43 16.94
C GLU A 175 1.45 -18.17 15.99
N THR A 176 1.17 -17.83 14.73
CA THR A 176 2.23 -17.54 13.75
C THR A 176 3.00 -16.31 14.18
N THR A 177 4.31 -16.46 14.30
CA THR A 177 5.25 -15.37 14.58
C THR A 177 6.24 -15.17 13.43
N SER A 178 6.83 -13.99 13.41
CA SER A 178 7.65 -13.51 12.31
C SER A 178 8.91 -12.80 12.79
N ILE A 179 9.93 -12.83 11.94
CA ILE A 179 11.12 -12.00 12.05
C ILE A 179 11.07 -10.95 10.95
N VAL A 180 11.29 -9.68 11.31
CA VAL A 180 11.28 -8.56 10.36
C VAL A 180 12.71 -8.13 10.05
N TYR A 181 13.11 -8.20 8.78
CA TYR A 181 14.41 -7.71 8.32
C TYR A 181 14.30 -6.26 7.87
N GLY A 182 15.09 -5.38 8.47
CA GLY A 182 15.08 -3.93 8.25
C GLY A 182 14.53 -3.15 9.46
N MET A 183 15.00 -1.92 9.63
CA MET A 183 14.57 -1.04 10.73
C MET A 183 13.23 -0.36 10.42
N GLN A 184 12.14 -1.13 10.48
CA GLN A 184 10.79 -0.71 10.07
C GLN A 184 9.82 -0.53 11.24
N ASN A 185 10.16 0.38 12.16
CA ASN A 185 9.41 0.57 13.41
C ASN A 185 7.92 0.86 13.18
N ARG A 186 7.56 1.69 12.19
CA ARG A 186 6.15 1.99 11.90
C ARG A 186 5.37 0.76 11.44
N ALA A 187 5.98 -0.08 10.60
CA ALA A 187 5.34 -1.30 10.11
C ALA A 187 5.15 -2.31 11.25
N VAL A 188 6.19 -2.51 12.07
CA VAL A 188 6.17 -3.41 13.23
C VAL A 188 5.15 -2.95 14.27
N GLN A 189 5.09 -1.66 14.60
CA GLN A 189 4.08 -1.13 15.52
C GLN A 189 2.67 -1.42 15.01
N GLY A 190 2.39 -1.14 13.72
CA GLY A 190 1.07 -1.41 13.18
C GLY A 190 0.72 -2.92 13.15
N MET A 191 1.71 -3.81 12.98
CA MET A 191 1.48 -5.26 13.12
C MET A 191 1.05 -5.61 14.54
N LEU A 192 1.73 -5.07 15.56
CA LEU A 192 1.39 -5.24 16.98
C LEU A 192 0.00 -4.68 17.30
N ASP A 193 -0.33 -3.49 16.79
CA ASP A 193 -1.65 -2.90 17.00
C ASP A 193 -2.76 -3.78 16.41
N PHE A 194 -2.53 -4.32 15.20
CA PHE A 194 -3.45 -5.28 14.58
C PHE A 194 -3.60 -6.56 15.41
N ASP A 195 -2.49 -7.10 15.92
CA ASP A 195 -2.50 -8.29 16.75
C ASP A 195 -3.30 -8.08 18.04
N PHE A 196 -3.12 -6.94 18.70
CA PHE A 196 -3.85 -6.54 19.90
C PHE A 196 -5.35 -6.42 19.61
N MET A 197 -5.73 -5.75 18.52
CA MET A 197 -7.13 -5.62 18.09
C MET A 197 -7.76 -6.96 17.71
N CYS A 198 -6.97 -7.88 17.17
CA CYS A 198 -7.39 -9.26 16.90
C CYS A 198 -7.46 -10.14 18.15
N LYS A 199 -7.19 -9.59 19.34
CA LYS A 199 -7.15 -10.31 20.63
C LYS A 199 -6.16 -11.48 20.62
N ARG A 200 -5.03 -11.34 19.90
CA ARG A 200 -3.95 -12.32 19.98
C ARG A 200 -3.38 -12.33 21.39
N LYS A 201 -2.90 -13.50 21.82
CA LYS A 201 -2.24 -13.67 23.13
C LYS A 201 -0.80 -13.18 23.12
N LYS A 202 -0.17 -13.11 21.94
CA LYS A 202 1.23 -12.74 21.75
C LYS A 202 1.41 -11.91 20.48
N PRO A 203 2.41 -11.03 20.45
CA PRO A 203 2.91 -10.39 19.23
C PRO A 203 3.10 -11.35 18.07
N SER A 204 2.84 -10.88 16.85
CA SER A 204 3.21 -11.59 15.63
C SER A 204 4.65 -11.35 15.20
N VAL A 205 5.36 -10.40 15.81
CA VAL A 205 6.79 -10.13 15.59
C VAL A 205 7.56 -10.55 16.83
N ASP A 206 8.50 -11.48 16.67
CA ASP A 206 9.36 -11.96 17.76
C ASP A 206 10.67 -11.16 17.84
N ALA A 207 11.19 -10.73 16.69
CA ALA A 207 12.44 -10.02 16.58
C ALA A 207 12.57 -9.22 15.29
N MET A 208 13.50 -8.27 15.30
CA MET A 208 13.95 -7.57 14.10
C MET A 208 15.41 -7.91 13.79
N VAL A 209 15.78 -7.80 12.51
CA VAL A 209 17.17 -7.95 12.04
C VAL A 209 17.60 -6.67 11.35
N PHE A 210 18.70 -6.07 11.79
CA PHE A 210 19.27 -4.88 11.18
C PHE A 210 20.81 -4.92 11.24
N PRO A 211 21.48 -5.20 10.10
CA PRO A 211 22.92 -5.47 10.09
C PRO A 211 23.80 -4.23 10.30
N PHE A 212 23.23 -3.03 10.20
CA PHE A 212 23.97 -1.77 10.30
C PHE A 212 24.07 -1.22 11.73
N SER A 213 23.56 -1.97 12.72
CA SER A 213 23.68 -1.63 14.14
C SER A 213 24.04 -2.86 14.95
N GLY A 214 24.63 -2.64 16.13
CA GLY A 214 24.75 -3.70 17.14
C GLY A 214 23.41 -4.18 17.68
N ASN A 215 23.44 -5.24 18.47
CA ASN A 215 22.25 -5.77 19.15
C ASN A 215 21.72 -4.74 20.15
N HIS A 216 20.43 -4.45 20.08
CA HIS A 216 19.77 -3.49 20.96
C HIS A 216 18.28 -3.81 21.06
N TYR A 217 17.56 -3.04 21.87
CA TYR A 217 16.10 -3.13 21.98
C TYR A 217 15.46 -1.87 21.41
N VAL A 218 14.34 -2.05 20.73
CA VAL A 218 13.47 -0.97 20.29
C VAL A 218 12.16 -1.05 21.07
N LYS A 219 11.69 0.10 21.54
CA LYS A 219 10.44 0.21 22.28
C LYS A 219 9.25 0.22 21.31
N PHE A 220 8.25 -0.59 21.63
CA PHE A 220 6.94 -0.66 20.97
C PHE A 220 5.83 -0.65 22.01
N TYR A 221 4.59 -0.54 21.54
CA TYR A 221 3.39 -0.61 22.36
C TYR A 221 2.57 -1.86 22.07
N TRP A 222 2.05 -2.49 23.12
CA TRP A 222 1.07 -3.57 23.07
C TRP A 222 -0.20 -3.10 23.79
N GLY A 223 -1.14 -2.53 23.02
CA GLY A 223 -2.23 -1.76 23.61
C GLY A 223 -1.68 -0.51 24.30
N THR A 224 -1.80 -0.43 25.61
CA THR A 224 -1.25 0.67 26.43
C THR A 224 0.08 0.33 27.10
N GLU A 225 0.53 -0.92 27.03
CA GLU A 225 1.75 -1.37 27.69
C GLU A 225 2.97 -1.20 26.78
N GLU A 226 4.12 -0.84 27.36
CA GLU A 226 5.39 -0.76 26.65
C GLU A 226 6.04 -2.14 26.58
N VAL A 227 6.45 -2.54 25.37
CA VAL A 227 7.17 -3.80 25.12
C VAL A 227 8.49 -3.53 24.42
N LEU A 228 9.53 -4.29 24.77
CA LEU A 228 10.87 -4.16 24.19
C LEU A 228 11.09 -5.28 23.17
N MET A 229 11.28 -4.91 21.91
CA MET A 229 11.57 -5.83 20.82
C MET A 229 13.08 -5.97 20.63
N PRO A 230 13.65 -7.19 20.65
CA PRO A 230 15.05 -7.38 20.36
C PRO A 230 15.34 -7.15 18.88
N VAL A 231 16.42 -6.41 18.61
CA VAL A 231 16.98 -6.21 17.29
C VAL A 231 18.35 -6.89 17.23
N TYR A 232 18.54 -7.77 16.27
CA TYR A 232 19.78 -8.51 16.06
C TYR A 232 20.53 -8.00 14.84
N THR A 233 21.86 -8.05 14.88
CA THR A 233 22.70 -7.71 13.73
C THR A 233 22.60 -8.77 12.62
N THR A 234 22.40 -10.05 12.98
CA THR A 234 22.40 -11.15 11.99
C THR A 234 21.11 -11.96 12.01
N THR A 235 20.70 -12.44 10.84
CA THR A 235 19.56 -13.36 10.69
C THR A 235 19.78 -14.65 11.47
N LYS A 236 21.02 -15.14 11.48
CA LYS A 236 21.44 -16.32 12.24
C LYS A 236 21.10 -16.21 13.73
N GLU A 237 21.49 -15.12 14.38
CA GLU A 237 21.26 -14.94 15.81
C GLU A 237 19.77 -14.82 16.13
N ALA A 238 19.02 -14.08 15.30
CA ALA A 238 17.58 -13.92 15.45
C ALA A 238 16.86 -15.27 15.37
N VAL A 239 17.18 -16.10 14.37
CA VAL A 239 16.57 -17.43 14.20
C VAL A 239 16.98 -18.39 15.31
N GLN A 240 18.21 -18.33 15.82
CA GLN A 240 18.66 -19.18 16.93
C GLN A 240 17.92 -18.89 18.23
N LYS A 241 17.66 -17.61 18.53
CA LYS A 241 16.94 -17.18 19.74
C LYS A 241 15.42 -17.28 19.57
N HIS A 242 14.92 -17.21 18.34
CA HIS A 242 13.49 -17.23 18.00
C HIS A 242 13.17 -18.32 16.98
N SER A 243 13.47 -19.57 17.32
CA SER A 243 13.31 -20.73 16.43
C SER A 243 11.86 -21.06 16.07
N ASN A 244 10.89 -20.51 16.81
CA ASN A 244 9.45 -20.66 16.54
C ASN A 244 8.96 -19.77 15.39
N ALA A 245 9.74 -18.76 15.00
CA ALA A 245 9.37 -17.87 13.90
C ALA A 245 9.29 -18.66 12.59
N SER A 246 8.13 -18.56 11.93
CA SER A 246 7.84 -19.29 10.68
C SER A 246 7.77 -18.37 9.47
N VAL A 247 7.60 -17.06 9.70
CA VAL A 247 7.50 -16.04 8.65
C VAL A 247 8.69 -15.09 8.72
N PHE A 248 9.26 -14.76 7.57
CA PHE A 248 10.31 -13.76 7.43
C PHE A 248 9.82 -12.60 6.57
N VAL A 249 9.71 -11.40 7.14
CA VAL A 249 9.26 -10.21 6.41
C VAL A 249 10.47 -9.39 6.01
N ASN A 250 10.80 -9.42 4.73
CA ASN A 250 12.03 -8.85 4.19
C ASN A 250 11.80 -7.45 3.61
N PHE A 251 12.17 -6.42 4.37
CA PHE A 251 12.22 -5.02 3.92
C PHE A 251 13.63 -4.60 3.46
N ALA A 252 14.51 -5.54 3.12
CA ALA A 252 15.77 -5.21 2.46
C ALA A 252 15.55 -4.40 1.18
N SER A 253 16.51 -3.55 0.82
CA SER A 253 16.47 -2.81 -0.45
C SER A 253 16.57 -3.75 -1.65
N PHE A 254 16.16 -3.30 -2.84
CA PHE A 254 16.30 -4.07 -4.09
C PHE A 254 17.75 -4.55 -4.37
N ARG A 255 18.75 -3.87 -3.80
CA ARG A 255 20.18 -4.24 -3.94
C ARG A 255 20.57 -5.44 -3.06
N SER A 256 19.97 -5.58 -1.89
CA SER A 256 20.36 -6.58 -0.88
C SER A 256 19.33 -7.69 -0.69
N VAL A 257 18.12 -7.53 -1.25
CA VAL A 257 17.01 -8.47 -1.06
C VAL A 257 17.27 -9.88 -1.57
N HIS A 258 18.07 -10.02 -2.63
CA HIS A 258 18.45 -11.32 -3.16
C HIS A 258 19.28 -12.11 -2.13
N GLU A 259 20.38 -11.54 -1.66
CA GLU A 259 21.27 -12.20 -0.69
C GLU A 259 20.55 -12.51 0.63
N THR A 260 19.76 -11.56 1.15
CA THR A 260 19.03 -11.74 2.41
C THR A 260 17.93 -12.79 2.30
N SER A 261 17.24 -12.88 1.16
CA SER A 261 16.24 -13.93 0.92
C SER A 261 16.90 -15.32 0.79
N MET A 262 18.05 -15.40 0.12
CA MET A 262 18.80 -16.66 -0.04
C MET A 262 19.36 -17.14 1.31
N GLU A 263 19.84 -16.21 2.15
CA GLU A 263 20.24 -16.49 3.53
C GLU A 263 19.04 -16.98 4.36
N ALA A 264 17.92 -16.27 4.33
CA ALA A 264 16.71 -16.63 5.08
C ALA A 264 16.23 -18.05 4.73
N MET A 265 16.29 -18.44 3.46
CA MET A 265 15.95 -19.80 3.02
C MET A 265 16.90 -20.90 3.54
N ASN A 266 18.06 -20.58 4.12
CA ASN A 266 18.93 -21.59 4.74
C ASN A 266 18.40 -22.06 6.11
N TYR A 267 17.45 -21.34 6.70
CA TYR A 267 16.89 -21.67 8.01
C TYR A 267 15.60 -22.46 7.86
N SER A 268 15.58 -23.70 8.37
CA SER A 268 14.42 -24.59 8.24
C SER A 268 13.20 -24.15 9.04
N SER A 269 13.35 -23.28 10.05
CA SER A 269 12.21 -22.71 10.80
C SER A 269 11.39 -21.76 9.93
N LEU A 270 12.04 -21.02 9.03
CA LEU A 270 11.40 -20.05 8.15
C LEU A 270 10.75 -20.78 6.97
N LYS A 271 9.42 -20.78 6.96
CA LYS A 271 8.61 -21.48 5.96
C LYS A 271 7.97 -20.54 4.94
N THR A 272 7.87 -19.25 5.26
CA THR A 272 7.31 -18.24 4.35
C THR A 272 8.12 -16.97 4.40
N ILE A 273 8.51 -16.44 3.24
CA ILE A 273 9.27 -15.21 3.10
C ILE A 273 8.43 -14.20 2.32
N ALA A 274 8.12 -13.08 2.95
CA ALA A 274 7.47 -11.95 2.28
C ALA A 274 8.53 -10.94 1.83
N ILE A 275 8.64 -10.71 0.52
CA ILE A 275 9.63 -9.84 -0.09
C ILE A 275 8.95 -8.53 -0.48
N ILE A 276 9.28 -7.45 0.23
CA ILE A 276 8.59 -6.15 0.03
C ILE A 276 9.20 -5.34 -1.11
N ALA A 277 10.52 -5.48 -1.34
CA ALA A 277 11.27 -4.67 -2.29
C ALA A 277 10.70 -4.73 -3.71
N GLU A 278 10.55 -3.57 -4.33
CA GLU A 278 10.27 -3.41 -5.75
C GLU A 278 11.58 -3.21 -6.55
N GLY A 279 11.56 -3.46 -7.86
CA GLY A 279 12.72 -3.26 -8.72
C GLY A 279 13.81 -4.35 -8.61
N VAL A 280 13.45 -5.54 -8.11
CA VAL A 280 14.35 -6.70 -8.07
C VAL A 280 14.55 -7.22 -9.51
N PRO A 281 15.80 -7.39 -9.98
CA PRO A 281 16.05 -7.95 -11.31
C PRO A 281 15.38 -9.32 -11.50
N GLU A 282 14.68 -9.52 -12.61
CA GLU A 282 13.93 -10.75 -12.87
C GLU A 282 14.80 -12.01 -12.78
N GLN A 283 16.08 -11.92 -13.19
CA GLN A 283 17.03 -13.00 -13.06
C GLN A 283 17.19 -13.45 -11.60
N GLN A 284 17.37 -12.50 -10.68
CA GLN A 284 17.47 -12.78 -9.25
C GLN A 284 16.17 -13.34 -8.69
N THR A 285 15.02 -12.85 -9.16
CA THR A 285 13.71 -13.38 -8.77
C THR A 285 13.54 -14.84 -9.21
N ARG A 286 13.97 -15.20 -10.43
CA ARG A 286 13.97 -16.60 -10.90
C ARG A 286 14.84 -17.50 -10.03
N ASP A 287 16.01 -17.01 -9.62
CA ASP A 287 16.91 -17.74 -8.74
C ASP A 287 16.30 -17.95 -7.34
N ILE A 288 15.63 -16.93 -6.78
CA ILE A 288 14.87 -17.04 -5.53
C ILE A 288 13.77 -18.10 -5.66
N ILE A 289 12.96 -18.07 -6.72
CA ILE A 289 11.88 -19.03 -6.96
C ILE A 289 12.42 -20.45 -7.01
N LYS A 290 13.48 -20.69 -7.79
CA LYS A 290 14.10 -22.01 -7.96
C LYS A 290 14.59 -22.58 -6.63
N VAL A 291 15.22 -21.76 -5.80
CA VAL A 291 15.72 -22.20 -4.49
C VAL A 291 14.57 -22.40 -3.50
N ALA A 292 13.57 -21.52 -3.51
CA ALA A 292 12.38 -21.62 -2.68
C ALA A 292 11.60 -22.91 -2.95
N GLU A 293 11.40 -23.27 -4.22
CA GLU A 293 10.77 -24.53 -4.62
C GLU A 293 11.59 -25.74 -4.20
N LYS A 294 12.93 -25.72 -4.40
CA LYS A 294 13.82 -26.80 -3.96
C LYS A 294 13.74 -27.04 -2.46
N LYS A 295 13.53 -25.98 -1.67
CA LYS A 295 13.50 -26.02 -0.21
C LYS A 295 12.09 -26.09 0.39
N GLY A 296 11.04 -26.01 -0.44
CA GLY A 296 9.66 -25.96 0.02
C GLY A 296 9.32 -24.72 0.85
N VAL A 297 9.97 -23.58 0.59
CA VAL A 297 9.71 -22.29 1.26
C VAL A 297 8.73 -21.49 0.42
N GLY A 298 7.68 -20.98 1.04
CA GLY A 298 6.69 -20.12 0.38
C GLY A 298 7.20 -18.70 0.18
N ILE A 299 6.96 -18.10 -0.99
CA ILE A 299 7.35 -16.70 -1.28
C ILE A 299 6.09 -15.85 -1.51
N ILE A 300 6.05 -14.67 -0.88
CA ILE A 300 5.05 -13.63 -1.13
C ILE A 300 5.78 -12.39 -1.64
N GLY A 301 5.69 -12.10 -2.94
CA GLY A 301 6.44 -11.01 -3.60
C GLY A 301 7.46 -11.54 -4.61
N PRO A 302 8.44 -10.72 -5.06
CA PRO A 302 8.72 -9.32 -4.67
C PRO A 302 7.64 -8.30 -5.05
N ALA A 303 7.89 -7.01 -4.80
CA ALA A 303 7.00 -5.89 -5.16
C ALA A 303 5.56 -6.04 -4.61
N THR A 304 5.45 -6.35 -3.32
CA THR A 304 4.16 -6.52 -2.64
C THR A 304 4.16 -5.81 -1.30
N VAL A 305 2.98 -5.36 -0.88
CA VAL A 305 2.77 -4.91 0.52
C VAL A 305 2.79 -6.09 1.50
N GLY A 306 2.60 -7.32 1.00
CA GLY A 306 2.51 -8.54 1.78
C GLY A 306 1.14 -9.19 1.67
N GLY A 307 0.39 -9.20 2.77
CA GLY A 307 -0.88 -9.88 2.90
C GLY A 307 -1.46 -9.75 4.31
N ILE A 308 -2.77 -10.02 4.44
CA ILE A 308 -3.47 -9.99 5.73
C ILE A 308 -4.41 -11.19 5.84
N LYS A 309 -4.35 -11.86 6.99
CA LYS A 309 -5.34 -12.85 7.42
C LYS A 309 -5.98 -12.35 8.72
N PRO A 310 -7.22 -11.82 8.66
CA PRO A 310 -7.93 -11.31 9.83
C PRO A 310 -7.94 -12.30 11.00
N GLY A 311 -7.65 -11.81 12.21
CA GLY A 311 -7.55 -12.64 13.42
C GLY A 311 -6.24 -13.43 13.56
N CYS A 312 -5.39 -13.46 12.53
CA CYS A 312 -4.15 -14.25 12.52
C CYS A 312 -2.93 -13.36 12.31
N LEU A 313 -2.59 -12.97 11.08
CA LEU A 313 -1.33 -12.30 10.78
C LEU A 313 -1.54 -11.17 9.78
N ARG A 314 -0.85 -10.06 9.99
CA ARG A 314 -0.74 -8.96 9.03
C ARG A 314 0.73 -8.79 8.68
N ILE A 315 1.06 -8.79 7.39
CA ILE A 315 2.44 -8.62 6.94
C ILE A 315 2.72 -7.13 6.71
N GLY A 316 3.64 -6.58 7.49
CA GLY A 316 4.14 -5.22 7.34
C GLY A 316 3.04 -4.16 7.38
N ASN A 317 2.96 -3.40 6.29
CA ASN A 317 2.05 -2.27 6.15
C ASN A 317 0.65 -2.63 5.60
N THR A 318 0.37 -3.91 5.36
CA THR A 318 -0.89 -4.33 4.72
C THR A 318 -2.10 -3.89 5.53
N GLY A 319 -3.10 -3.28 4.89
CA GLY A 319 -4.32 -2.78 5.55
C GLY A 319 -4.17 -1.40 6.20
N GLY A 320 -2.95 -0.86 6.26
CA GLY A 320 -2.65 0.49 6.72
C GLY A 320 -2.81 0.75 8.21
N MET A 321 -3.07 2.01 8.55
CA MET A 321 -3.21 2.46 9.94
C MET A 321 -4.59 2.11 10.50
N LEU A 322 -4.64 1.82 11.80
CA LEU A 322 -5.90 1.84 12.53
C LEU A 322 -6.44 3.27 12.48
N GLN A 323 -7.67 3.43 12.00
CA GLN A 323 -8.36 4.71 12.08
C GLN A 323 -8.95 4.81 13.50
N PRO A 324 -8.78 5.95 14.18
CA PRO A 324 -9.45 6.22 15.46
C PRO A 324 -10.97 6.25 15.29
#